data_AF-A0A9P6AK75-F1
#
_entry.id   AF-A0A9P6AK75-F1
#
_cell.length_a   1.000
_cell.length_b   1.000
_cell.length_c   1.000
_cell.angle_alpha   90.00
_cell.angle_beta   90.00
_cell.angle_gamma   90.00
#
_symmetry.space_group_name_H-M   'P 1'
#
loop_
_entity.id
_entity.type
_entity.pdbx_description
1 polymer ?
#
loop_
_entity_poly.entity_id
_entity_poly.type
_entity_poly.pdbx_seq_one_letter_code
_entity_poly.pdbx_strand_id
1 'polypeptide(L)'
;MSNSNSLHEIGLRIHTLSTVLSVLSRQVEVPDLSPSFHGSPTLQACNHFATLLTRGSEDSDNKGKGAGRRAIAVAGKLTSEVTQLTVSGFLDATDHSPNEPFNVEGITPQNASPDSIDVFQIQTIQPSETTLAKLGERDDPVKNDEGLLQYTQDLLAAIRDLRTSPSSNFVPFRRFVLRSCLANIGHRLDADQYLFPRALEDILGDWRPLPDETFEPKQVLVAQPYRQSLLDRQAPIIGNYCQWTPETAPQWIHLLRLYLVFAKTSVRRICTVSNTGGLTTKIDDIRLSYLDKALSLLLVIMALPLGDVFGLSSMRMLLSGQRDFPSAPDDVDDEDAPELPGADISRAALRYLGNVVAWHRATHYVRKGVRKHMGEISLTMVLTPASVSHRAYAPIDLIVEPAIVKALRAWGIKDTGLRASIIQMVKDKLEGKMRFTNAVHCEASLMGLIASSIVDVGPLPDYLTKATVQSTFKRLATEIGLATIGVGRKCCWCCAWLAKRLHLAHPEITFDIPQSHGQIFPWALPPVGVTVEDALALESELSGVLDRVMISVVQKICISIMRTQMSPPSGSISSPIASDLPEAPEVGAALHTVLDGLESKLAAKRLQRQHFSK
;
A
#
# COMPACT_ATOMS: atom_id res chain seq x y z
N MET A 1 4.35 -38.10 -20.57
CA MET A 1 3.08 -37.64 -19.97
C MET A 1 3.25 -36.16 -19.68
N SER A 2 2.63 -35.33 -20.51
CA SER A 2 2.75 -33.87 -20.50
C SER A 2 1.90 -33.28 -19.38
N ASN A 3 2.54 -32.87 -18.29
CA ASN A 3 1.92 -31.98 -17.31
C ASN A 3 1.71 -30.62 -17.97
N SER A 4 0.61 -30.46 -18.70
CA SER A 4 0.12 -29.13 -19.05
C SER A 4 -0.50 -28.56 -17.78
N ASN A 5 0.34 -28.03 -16.88
CA ASN A 5 -0.15 -27.23 -15.78
C ASN A 5 -0.96 -26.09 -16.41
N SER A 6 -2.26 -26.07 -16.14
CA SER A 6 -3.09 -24.99 -16.64
C SER A 6 -2.61 -23.67 -16.03
N LEU A 7 -2.76 -22.55 -16.75
CA LEU A 7 -2.45 -21.22 -16.22
C LEU A 7 -3.17 -20.97 -14.88
N HIS A 8 -4.36 -21.55 -14.73
CA HIS A 8 -5.13 -21.57 -13.50
C HIS A 8 -4.38 -22.21 -12.32
N GLU A 9 -3.84 -23.43 -12.48
CA GLU A 9 -3.06 -24.11 -11.43
C GLU A 9 -1.79 -23.34 -11.03
N ILE A 10 -1.11 -22.71 -11.99
CA ILE A 10 0.04 -21.85 -11.72
C ILE A 10 -0.41 -20.62 -10.91
N GLY A 11 -1.53 -19.99 -11.32
CA GLY A 11 -2.13 -18.86 -10.61
C GLY A 11 -2.46 -19.19 -9.14
N LEU A 12 -3.03 -20.37 -8.86
CA LEU A 12 -3.33 -20.81 -7.49
C LEU A 12 -2.06 -20.98 -6.63
N ARG A 13 -0.97 -21.47 -7.22
CA ARG A 13 0.32 -21.62 -6.53
C ARG A 13 0.97 -20.27 -6.26
N ILE A 14 1.00 -19.36 -7.23
CA ILE A 14 1.46 -17.97 -7.05
C ILE A 14 0.67 -17.28 -5.95
N HIS A 15 -0.65 -17.45 -5.96
CA HIS A 15 -1.54 -16.88 -4.96
C HIS A 15 -1.21 -17.40 -3.55
N THR A 16 -1.04 -18.71 -3.41
CA THR A 16 -0.69 -19.33 -2.13
C THR A 16 0.70 -18.90 -1.66
N LEU A 17 1.70 -18.87 -2.56
CA LEU A 17 3.05 -18.42 -2.27
C LEU A 17 3.09 -16.98 -1.78
N SER A 18 2.44 -16.05 -2.49
CA SER A 18 2.39 -14.64 -2.11
C SER A 18 1.68 -14.41 -0.77
N THR A 19 0.61 -15.17 -0.50
CA THR A 19 -0.12 -15.13 0.78
C THR A 19 0.71 -15.68 1.94
N VAL A 20 1.39 -16.80 1.74
CA VAL A 20 2.32 -17.34 2.75
C VAL A 20 3.44 -16.34 3.02
N LEU A 21 4.01 -15.75 1.96
CA LEU A 21 5.09 -14.79 2.07
C LEU A 21 4.66 -13.50 2.78
N SER A 22 3.47 -12.98 2.52
CA SER A 22 2.97 -11.77 3.22
C SER A 22 2.88 -11.99 4.73
N VAL A 23 2.52 -13.21 5.16
CA VAL A 23 2.46 -13.59 6.59
C VAL A 23 3.85 -13.86 7.19
N LEU A 24 4.72 -14.55 6.46
CA LEU A 24 6.03 -14.99 6.97
C LEU A 24 7.11 -13.89 6.91
N SER A 25 7.10 -13.08 5.87
CA SER A 25 8.09 -12.03 5.63
C SER A 25 7.48 -10.83 4.91
N ARG A 26 7.32 -9.73 5.64
CA ARG A 26 6.82 -8.50 5.05
C ARG A 26 7.79 -7.84 4.08
N GLN A 27 9.09 -8.13 4.08
CA GLN A 27 10.03 -7.49 3.15
C GLN A 27 10.93 -8.50 2.46
N VAL A 28 11.08 -8.32 1.17
CA VAL A 28 12.07 -8.97 0.32
C VAL A 28 12.92 -7.86 -0.27
N GLU A 29 14.24 -8.07 -0.32
CA GLU A 29 15.11 -7.16 -1.08
C GLU A 29 14.56 -7.09 -2.50
N VAL A 30 14.10 -5.89 -2.88
CA VAL A 30 13.69 -5.63 -4.26
C VAL A 30 14.97 -5.69 -5.08
N PRO A 31 15.03 -6.49 -6.16
CA PRO A 31 16.12 -6.37 -7.12
C PRO A 31 16.23 -4.89 -7.48
N ASP A 32 17.40 -4.28 -7.27
CA ASP A 32 17.58 -2.84 -7.41
C ASP A 32 17.11 -2.43 -8.82
N LEU A 33 15.92 -1.84 -8.90
CA LEU A 33 15.37 -1.28 -10.13
C LEU A 33 16.00 0.11 -10.29
N SER A 34 17.32 0.18 -10.45
CA SER A 34 18.05 1.43 -10.70
C SER A 34 18.13 1.68 -12.22
N PRO A 35 18.18 2.94 -12.70
CA PRO A 35 18.57 4.16 -12.00
C PRO A 35 17.41 5.16 -11.85
N SER A 36 17.33 5.81 -10.67
CA SER A 36 16.69 7.11 -10.42
C SER A 36 15.55 7.51 -11.37
N PHE A 37 14.47 6.74 -11.43
CA PHE A 37 13.22 7.24 -11.97
C PHE A 37 12.70 8.28 -10.96
N HIS A 38 13.18 9.53 -11.10
CA HIS A 38 12.38 10.68 -10.73
C HIS A 38 11.12 10.53 -11.56
N GLY A 39 10.05 10.04 -10.94
CA GLY A 39 8.83 9.66 -11.63
C GLY A 39 8.44 10.72 -12.64
N SER A 40 8.12 10.28 -13.87
CA SER A 40 7.79 11.23 -14.94
C SER A 40 6.66 12.17 -14.50
N PRO A 41 6.53 13.38 -15.10
CA PRO A 41 5.39 14.25 -14.82
C PRO A 41 4.04 13.53 -15.01
N THR A 42 3.99 12.60 -15.97
CA THR A 42 2.85 11.70 -16.20
C THR A 42 2.61 10.77 -15.02
N LEU A 43 3.64 10.13 -14.48
CA LEU A 43 3.50 9.25 -13.31
C LEU A 43 3.03 10.03 -12.10
N GLN A 44 3.58 11.23 -11.91
CA GLN A 44 3.14 12.11 -10.83
C GLN A 44 1.64 12.46 -10.97
N ALA A 45 1.16 12.80 -12.17
CA ALA A 45 -0.27 13.01 -12.39
C ALA A 45 -1.08 11.77 -12.08
N CYS A 46 -0.70 10.62 -12.63
CA CYS A 46 -1.41 9.36 -12.43
C CYS A 46 -1.51 9.02 -10.93
N ASN A 47 -0.44 9.20 -10.15
CA ASN A 47 -0.45 9.03 -8.70
C ASN A 47 -1.43 10.00 -8.00
N HIS A 48 -1.48 11.26 -8.42
CA HIS A 48 -2.42 12.23 -7.86
C HIS A 48 -3.87 11.92 -8.22
N PHE A 49 -4.15 11.49 -9.46
CA PHE A 49 -5.49 11.03 -9.85
C PHE A 49 -5.90 9.77 -9.09
N ALA A 50 -5.01 8.79 -8.98
CA ALA A 50 -5.23 7.60 -8.17
C ALA A 50 -5.54 7.96 -6.70
N THR A 51 -4.80 8.91 -6.13
CA THR A 51 -5.05 9.42 -4.77
C THR A 51 -6.44 10.04 -4.65
N LEU A 52 -6.84 10.91 -5.59
CA LEU A 52 -8.17 11.54 -5.58
C LEU A 52 -9.28 10.52 -5.74
N LEU A 53 -9.10 9.51 -6.60
CA LEU A 53 -10.08 8.46 -6.83
C LEU A 53 -10.21 7.50 -5.64
N THR A 54 -9.17 7.38 -4.81
CA THR A 54 -9.19 6.53 -3.61
C THR A 54 -10.07 7.18 -2.54
N ARG A 55 -11.38 6.95 -2.66
CA ARG A 55 -12.43 7.30 -1.71
C ARG A 55 -12.32 6.45 -0.45
N GLY A 56 -12.69 7.02 0.69
CA GLY A 56 -12.80 6.28 1.96
C GLY A 56 -14.14 5.59 2.08
N SER A 57 -14.51 4.75 1.11
CA SER A 57 -15.71 3.94 1.25
C SER A 57 -15.42 2.91 2.33
N GLU A 58 -16.00 3.14 3.50
CA GLU A 58 -16.22 2.07 4.45
C GLU A 58 -17.25 1.14 3.79
N ASP A 59 -16.91 -0.14 3.60
CA ASP A 59 -17.95 -1.14 3.33
C ASP A 59 -18.81 -1.16 4.60
N SER A 60 -19.92 -0.40 4.59
CA SER A 60 -20.76 -0.13 5.76
C SER A 60 -21.32 -1.41 6.40
N ASP A 61 -21.31 -2.51 5.66
CA ASP A 61 -21.81 -3.81 6.11
C ASP A 61 -20.75 -4.68 6.79
N ASN A 62 -19.47 -4.31 6.72
CA ASN A 62 -18.40 -5.00 7.45
C ASN A 62 -17.85 -4.11 8.57
N LYS A 63 -18.57 -4.04 9.69
CA LYS A 63 -18.11 -3.43 10.96
C LYS A 63 -16.83 -4.05 11.58
N GLY A 64 -16.11 -4.86 10.81
CA GLY A 64 -14.82 -5.45 11.14
C GLY A 64 -14.04 -5.90 9.91
N LYS A 65 -14.22 -5.29 8.72
CA LYS A 65 -13.23 -5.42 7.64
C LYS A 65 -12.86 -4.02 7.17
N GLY A 66 -11.60 -3.66 7.36
CA GLY A 66 -11.06 -2.31 7.28
C GLY A 66 -11.64 -1.43 6.17
N ALA A 67 -12.10 -0.26 6.56
CA ALA A 67 -12.35 0.88 5.69
C ALA A 67 -11.05 1.23 4.93
N GLY A 68 -11.04 1.13 3.60
CA GLY A 68 -9.90 1.61 2.80
C GLY A 68 -9.33 0.67 1.73
N ARG A 69 -9.95 -0.48 1.47
CA ARG A 69 -9.35 -1.55 0.65
C ARG A 69 -9.37 -1.36 -0.87
N ARG A 70 -10.01 -0.31 -1.40
CA ARG A 70 -10.06 -0.11 -2.86
C ARG A 70 -8.81 0.61 -3.33
N ALA A 71 -7.78 -0.18 -3.63
CA ALA A 71 -6.66 0.28 -4.44
C ALA A 71 -7.18 0.68 -5.82
N ILE A 72 -6.73 1.83 -6.30
CA ILE A 72 -7.06 2.33 -7.63
C ILE A 72 -5.76 2.62 -8.35
N ALA A 73 -5.61 2.01 -9.52
CA ALA A 73 -4.53 2.30 -10.44
C ALA A 73 -5.04 3.19 -11.56
N VAL A 74 -4.23 4.15 -11.96
CA VAL A 74 -4.51 5.06 -13.07
C VAL A 74 -3.38 4.92 -14.07
N ALA A 75 -3.66 4.32 -15.22
CA ALA A 75 -2.79 4.45 -16.37
C ALA A 75 -3.12 5.75 -17.11
N GLY A 76 -2.15 6.38 -17.75
CA GLY A 76 -2.51 7.56 -18.52
C GLY A 76 -1.40 8.24 -19.29
N LYS A 77 -1.82 9.17 -20.14
CA LYS A 77 -0.96 10.05 -20.91
C LYS A 77 -1.41 11.49 -20.72
N LEU A 78 -0.45 12.34 -20.34
CA LEU A 78 -0.65 13.78 -20.29
C LEU A 78 -0.25 14.39 -21.63
N THR A 79 -1.20 14.94 -22.37
CA THR A 79 -0.92 15.84 -23.49
C THR A 79 -1.58 17.19 -23.25
N SER A 80 -1.09 18.22 -23.93
CA SER A 80 -1.68 19.56 -23.90
C SER A 80 -3.10 19.60 -24.47
N GLU A 81 -3.45 18.66 -25.34
CA GLU A 81 -4.77 18.60 -26.01
C GLU A 81 -5.75 17.73 -25.24
N VAL A 82 -5.37 16.48 -24.96
CA VAL A 82 -6.21 15.49 -24.27
C VAL A 82 -5.38 14.73 -23.23
N THR A 83 -5.87 14.71 -22.00
CA THR A 83 -5.37 13.84 -20.93
C THR A 83 -6.22 12.57 -20.91
N GLN A 84 -5.64 11.45 -21.32
CA GLN A 84 -6.33 10.15 -21.30
C GLN A 84 -5.92 9.39 -20.06
N LEU A 85 -6.89 9.02 -19.24
CA LEU A 85 -6.69 8.24 -18.02
C LEU A 85 -7.49 6.96 -18.11
N THR A 86 -6.90 5.84 -17.72
CA THR A 86 -7.59 4.57 -17.54
C THR A 86 -7.48 4.16 -16.09
N VAL A 87 -8.62 4.05 -15.44
CA VAL A 87 -8.75 3.74 -14.02
C VAL A 87 -9.07 2.28 -13.88
N SER A 88 -8.25 1.53 -13.15
CA SER A 88 -8.59 0.17 -12.74
C SER A 88 -9.01 0.13 -11.28
N GLY A 89 -10.17 -0.48 -11.03
CA GLY A 89 -10.71 -0.74 -9.71
C GLY A 89 -11.23 -2.17 -9.58
N PHE A 90 -11.43 -2.59 -8.35
CA PHE A 90 -12.03 -3.88 -8.00
C PHE A 90 -13.53 -3.72 -7.76
N LEU A 91 -14.35 -4.60 -8.36
CA LEU A 91 -15.76 -4.75 -8.04
C LEU A 91 -15.88 -5.74 -6.88
N ASP A 92 -16.40 -5.29 -5.74
CA ASP A 92 -16.91 -6.24 -4.75
C ASP A 92 -18.27 -6.75 -5.24
N ALA A 93 -18.50 -8.07 -5.23
CA ALA A 93 -19.75 -8.67 -5.65
C ALA A 93 -20.97 -8.16 -4.85
N THR A 94 -20.73 -7.52 -3.71
CA THR A 94 -21.75 -6.92 -2.84
C THR A 94 -22.17 -5.49 -3.23
N ASP A 95 -21.45 -4.81 -4.14
CA ASP A 95 -21.73 -3.42 -4.52
C ASP A 95 -22.90 -3.24 -5.49
N HIS A 96 -23.46 -4.32 -6.03
CA HIS A 96 -24.55 -4.21 -6.98
C HIS A 96 -25.90 -4.24 -6.26
N SER A 97 -26.57 -3.07 -6.23
CA SER A 97 -28.02 -3.03 -6.03
C SER A 97 -28.67 -3.83 -7.16
N PRO A 98 -29.44 -4.90 -6.87
CA PRO A 98 -29.97 -5.81 -7.89
C PRO A 98 -30.97 -5.16 -8.87
N ASN A 99 -31.27 -3.86 -8.72
CA ASN A 99 -32.35 -3.17 -9.43
C ASN A 99 -31.90 -2.07 -10.40
N GLU A 100 -30.60 -1.77 -10.54
CA GLU A 100 -30.13 -0.82 -11.55
C GLU A 100 -29.49 -1.55 -12.75
N PRO A 101 -30.17 -1.62 -13.91
CA PRO A 101 -29.58 -2.16 -15.11
C PRO A 101 -28.43 -1.25 -15.59
N PHE A 102 -27.22 -1.81 -15.70
CA PHE A 102 -26.09 -1.13 -16.33
C PHE A 102 -26.37 -0.94 -17.82
N ASN A 103 -26.68 0.30 -18.23
CA ASN A 103 -26.74 0.66 -19.65
C ASN A 103 -25.31 0.88 -20.18
N VAL A 104 -24.68 -0.20 -20.63
CA VAL A 104 -23.49 -0.13 -21.46
C VAL A 104 -23.95 0.14 -22.89
N GLU A 105 -23.94 1.40 -23.32
CA GLU A 105 -24.08 1.73 -24.74
C GLU A 105 -22.88 1.14 -25.50
N GLY A 106 -23.08 0.01 -26.18
CA GLY A 106 -22.11 -0.55 -27.12
C GLY A 106 -21.91 -2.07 -27.11
N ILE A 107 -22.42 -2.78 -26.10
CA ILE A 107 -22.40 -4.25 -26.06
C ILE A 107 -23.72 -4.68 -25.45
N THR A 108 -24.65 -5.20 -26.26
CA THR A 108 -25.91 -5.79 -25.77
C THR A 108 -25.66 -7.26 -25.42
N PRO A 109 -25.59 -7.67 -24.14
CA PRO A 109 -25.72 -9.06 -23.78
C PRO A 109 -27.22 -9.34 -23.64
N GLN A 110 -27.87 -9.74 -24.73
CA GLN A 110 -29.19 -10.36 -24.61
C GLN A 110 -28.99 -11.70 -23.87
N ASN A 111 -29.45 -11.79 -22.61
CA ASN A 111 -29.51 -12.99 -21.73
C ASN A 111 -28.42 -13.21 -20.67
N ALA A 112 -27.87 -12.16 -20.03
CA ALA A 112 -26.96 -12.37 -18.89
C ALA A 112 -27.74 -12.75 -17.60
N SER A 113 -27.46 -13.96 -17.07
CA SER A 113 -27.94 -14.44 -15.75
C SER A 113 -27.37 -13.56 -14.62
N PRO A 114 -28.06 -13.38 -13.48
CA PRO A 114 -27.54 -12.71 -12.27
C PRO A 114 -26.20 -13.26 -11.74
N ASP A 115 -25.78 -14.46 -12.16
CA ASP A 115 -24.48 -15.06 -11.82
C ASP A 115 -23.30 -14.54 -12.69
N SER A 116 -23.51 -13.54 -13.56
CA SER A 116 -22.51 -13.07 -14.55
C SER A 116 -21.60 -11.92 -14.08
N ILE A 117 -21.44 -11.72 -12.77
CA ILE A 117 -20.58 -10.65 -12.18
C ILE A 117 -19.08 -10.86 -12.53
N ASP A 118 -18.70 -11.98 -13.14
CA ASP A 118 -17.32 -12.35 -13.49
C ASP A 118 -16.76 -11.69 -14.76
N VAL A 119 -17.41 -10.65 -15.31
CA VAL A 119 -17.02 -10.05 -16.59
C VAL A 119 -16.22 -8.77 -16.39
N PHE A 120 -15.07 -8.64 -17.07
CA PHE A 120 -14.36 -7.35 -17.16
C PHE A 120 -15.27 -6.29 -17.78
N GLN A 121 -15.42 -5.15 -17.11
CA GLN A 121 -16.17 -4.02 -17.65
C GLN A 121 -15.20 -2.90 -18.03
N ILE A 122 -15.25 -2.48 -19.29
CA ILE A 122 -14.51 -1.31 -19.78
C ILE A 122 -15.55 -0.26 -20.18
N GLN A 123 -15.57 0.88 -19.47
CA GLN A 123 -16.54 1.94 -19.71
C GLN A 123 -15.85 3.30 -19.78
N THR A 124 -16.09 4.06 -20.85
CA THR A 124 -15.71 5.47 -20.89
C THR A 124 -16.65 6.27 -20.00
N ILE A 125 -16.10 6.95 -19.01
CA ILE A 125 -16.85 7.72 -18.02
C ILE A 125 -17.06 9.14 -18.52
N GLN A 126 -18.32 9.56 -18.55
CA GLN A 126 -18.68 10.96 -18.80
C GLN A 126 -18.73 11.74 -17.49
N PRO A 127 -18.32 13.02 -17.47
CA PRO A 127 -18.54 13.89 -16.32
C PRO A 127 -20.03 13.95 -15.96
N SER A 128 -20.35 13.97 -14.68
CA SER A 128 -21.73 14.15 -14.25
C SER A 128 -22.26 15.55 -14.63
N GLU A 129 -23.58 15.69 -14.62
CA GLU A 129 -24.26 16.97 -14.82
C GLU A 129 -24.22 17.86 -13.56
N THR A 130 -23.74 17.34 -12.44
CA THR A 130 -23.71 18.07 -11.17
C THR A 130 -22.61 19.13 -11.19
N THR A 131 -22.99 20.39 -10.92
CA THR A 131 -22.02 21.48 -10.84
C THR A 131 -21.16 21.37 -9.60
N LEU A 132 -19.94 21.88 -9.66
CA LEU A 132 -19.02 21.87 -8.52
C LEU A 132 -19.56 22.63 -7.30
N ALA A 133 -20.36 23.68 -7.51
CA ALA A 133 -21.03 24.38 -6.41
C ALA A 133 -21.97 23.43 -5.65
N LYS A 134 -22.80 22.67 -6.39
CA LYS A 134 -23.69 21.66 -5.79
C LYS A 134 -22.91 20.52 -5.15
N LEU A 135 -21.85 20.03 -5.80
CA LEU A 135 -20.98 18.98 -5.23
C LEU A 135 -20.28 19.44 -3.95
N GLY A 136 -19.88 20.71 -3.87
CA GLY A 136 -19.28 21.30 -2.68
C GLY A 136 -20.27 21.65 -1.58
N GLU A 137 -21.56 21.74 -1.89
CA GLU A 137 -22.66 22.04 -0.97
C GLU A 137 -23.40 20.79 -0.47
N ARG A 138 -23.25 19.62 -1.11
CA ARG A 138 -23.89 18.36 -0.68
C ARG A 138 -23.70 18.12 0.82
N ASP A 139 -24.83 18.16 1.55
CA ASP A 139 -24.87 18.04 3.02
C ASP A 139 -24.69 16.62 3.50
N ASP A 140 -25.13 15.65 2.69
CA ASP A 140 -24.88 14.26 2.96
C ASP A 140 -23.39 13.98 2.71
N PRO A 141 -22.64 13.44 3.69
CA PRO A 141 -21.40 12.75 3.34
C PRO A 141 -21.81 11.75 2.25
N VAL A 142 -21.15 11.82 1.09
CA VAL A 142 -21.39 10.92 -0.05
C VAL A 142 -21.73 9.56 0.53
N LYS A 143 -23.01 9.16 0.46
CA LYS A 143 -23.44 7.91 1.08
C LYS A 143 -22.48 6.86 0.55
N ASN A 144 -21.95 6.01 1.42
CA ASN A 144 -20.99 4.98 0.99
C ASN A 144 -21.57 4.14 -0.19
N ASP A 145 -22.90 4.14 -0.33
CA ASP A 145 -23.71 3.60 -1.42
C ASP A 145 -23.49 4.23 -2.81
N GLU A 146 -23.04 5.49 -2.94
CA GLU A 146 -22.72 6.02 -4.28
C GLU A 146 -21.58 5.18 -4.85
N GLY A 147 -21.75 4.52 -6.00
CA GLY A 147 -20.70 3.67 -6.57
C GLY A 147 -19.41 4.44 -6.92
N LEU A 148 -18.28 3.74 -7.05
CA LEU A 148 -17.01 4.34 -7.50
C LEU A 148 -17.17 5.05 -8.86
N LEU A 149 -18.05 4.54 -9.71
CA LEU A 149 -18.43 5.14 -10.98
C LEU A 149 -18.98 6.56 -10.80
N GLN A 150 -20.02 6.74 -9.96
CA GLN A 150 -20.64 8.05 -9.72
C GLN A 150 -19.62 9.06 -9.15
N TYR A 151 -18.81 8.63 -8.19
CA TYR A 151 -17.76 9.50 -7.64
C TYR A 151 -16.75 9.93 -8.71
N THR A 152 -16.38 9.02 -9.61
CA THR A 152 -15.47 9.32 -10.72
C THR A 152 -16.11 10.33 -11.68
N GLN A 153 -17.40 10.19 -12.00
CA GLN A 153 -18.15 11.15 -12.81
C GLN A 153 -18.20 12.54 -12.17
N ASP A 154 -18.46 12.60 -10.86
CA ASP A 154 -18.49 13.85 -10.09
C ASP A 154 -17.10 14.49 -9.99
N LEU A 155 -16.04 13.71 -9.80
CA LEU A 155 -14.68 14.21 -9.82
C LEU A 155 -14.30 14.81 -11.18
N LEU A 156 -14.71 14.18 -12.29
CA LEU A 156 -14.49 14.72 -13.64
C LEU A 156 -15.27 16.03 -13.84
N ALA A 157 -16.52 16.11 -13.39
CA ALA A 157 -17.31 17.34 -13.44
C ALA A 157 -16.67 18.46 -12.60
N ALA A 158 -16.21 18.13 -11.40
CA ALA A 158 -15.51 19.02 -10.49
C ALA A 158 -14.21 19.58 -11.10
N ILE A 159 -13.43 18.74 -11.80
CA ILE A 159 -12.20 19.17 -12.49
C ILE A 159 -12.51 20.03 -13.72
N ARG A 160 -13.56 19.68 -14.49
CA ARG A 160 -14.04 20.49 -15.61
C ARG A 160 -14.42 21.90 -15.14
N ASP A 161 -15.19 22.00 -14.07
CA ASP A 161 -15.58 23.28 -13.49
C ASP A 161 -14.36 24.03 -12.90
N LEU A 162 -13.42 23.32 -12.26
CA LEU A 162 -12.18 23.95 -11.81
C LEU A 162 -11.40 24.56 -12.98
N ARG A 163 -11.45 23.96 -14.18
CA ARG A 163 -10.78 24.49 -15.38
C ARG A 163 -11.41 25.78 -15.89
N THR A 164 -12.74 25.91 -15.84
CA THR A 164 -13.43 27.11 -16.33
C THR A 164 -13.14 28.34 -15.48
N SER A 165 -12.96 28.18 -14.16
CA SER A 165 -12.63 29.29 -13.27
C SER A 165 -11.72 28.87 -12.10
N PRO A 166 -10.40 28.67 -12.35
CA PRO A 166 -9.49 28.06 -11.37
C PRO A 166 -9.31 28.82 -10.05
N SER A 167 -9.64 30.11 -10.01
CA SER A 167 -9.49 30.93 -8.80
C SER A 167 -10.73 30.87 -7.91
N SER A 168 -11.93 30.99 -8.47
CA SER A 168 -13.19 30.88 -7.71
C SER A 168 -13.53 29.45 -7.34
N ASN A 169 -13.21 28.49 -8.22
CA ASN A 169 -13.66 27.11 -8.07
C ASN A 169 -12.70 26.24 -7.24
N PHE A 170 -11.52 26.74 -6.88
CA PHE A 170 -10.58 25.94 -6.10
C PHE A 170 -11.02 25.66 -4.66
N VAL A 171 -11.71 26.61 -4.02
CA VAL A 171 -12.24 26.40 -2.66
C VAL A 171 -13.36 25.34 -2.68
N PRO A 172 -14.39 25.46 -3.53
CA PRO A 172 -15.39 24.40 -3.72
C PRO A 172 -14.78 23.03 -4.07
N PHE A 173 -13.82 22.99 -5.00
CA PHE A 173 -13.13 21.75 -5.40
C PHE A 173 -12.45 21.06 -4.22
N ARG A 174 -11.71 21.80 -3.40
CA ARG A 174 -11.08 21.24 -2.21
C ARG A 174 -12.10 20.76 -1.18
N ARG A 175 -13.19 21.48 -0.98
CA ARG A 175 -14.26 21.06 -0.06
C ARG A 175 -14.88 19.74 -0.53
N PHE A 176 -15.21 19.63 -1.81
CA PHE A 176 -15.70 18.39 -2.41
C PHE A 176 -14.75 17.23 -2.11
N VAL A 177 -13.45 17.35 -2.44
CA VAL A 177 -12.47 16.28 -2.19
C VAL A 177 -12.33 15.96 -0.71
N LEU A 178 -12.23 16.96 0.17
CA LEU A 178 -12.09 16.74 1.61
C LEU A 178 -13.31 16.03 2.20
N ARG A 179 -14.52 16.36 1.76
CA ARG A 179 -15.75 15.68 2.18
C ARG A 179 -15.75 14.23 1.70
N SER A 180 -15.51 14.00 0.40
CA SER A 180 -15.54 12.65 -0.19
C SER A 180 -14.43 11.71 0.33
N CYS A 181 -13.33 12.27 0.84
CA CYS A 181 -12.18 11.50 1.33
C CYS A 181 -12.03 11.56 2.86
N LEU A 182 -12.99 12.12 3.59
CA LEU A 182 -12.85 12.39 5.02
C LEU A 182 -12.56 11.13 5.85
N ALA A 183 -13.26 10.04 5.59
CA ALA A 183 -13.06 8.77 6.28
C ALA A 183 -11.62 8.24 6.10
N ASN A 184 -11.11 8.25 4.86
CA ASN A 184 -9.73 7.87 4.56
C ASN A 184 -8.71 8.81 5.25
N ILE A 185 -8.96 10.12 5.24
CA ILE A 185 -8.09 11.09 5.92
C ILE A 185 -8.06 10.78 7.42
N GLY A 186 -9.22 10.46 8.03
CA GLY A 186 -9.32 10.04 9.43
C GLY A 186 -8.52 8.77 9.72
N HIS A 187 -8.74 7.72 8.93
CA HIS A 187 -7.99 6.47 9.05
C HIS A 187 -6.48 6.69 8.98
N ARG A 188 -6.01 7.47 8.00
CA ARG A 188 -4.57 7.80 7.87
C ARG A 188 -4.04 8.64 9.02
N LEU A 189 -4.83 9.54 9.58
CA LEU A 189 -4.43 10.31 10.75
C LEU A 189 -4.28 9.40 11.97
N ASP A 190 -5.17 8.43 12.17
CA ASP A 190 -5.13 7.50 13.30
C ASP A 190 -4.19 6.31 13.08
N ALA A 191 -3.61 6.14 11.88
CA ALA A 191 -2.69 5.05 11.56
C ALA A 191 -1.37 5.09 12.37
N ASP A 192 -1.04 6.23 12.99
CA ASP A 192 0.17 6.38 13.81
C ASP A 192 0.17 5.46 15.03
N GLN A 193 -1.01 5.12 15.57
CA GLN A 193 -1.15 4.18 16.68
C GLN A 193 -0.62 2.79 16.33
N TYR A 194 -0.64 2.41 15.05
CA TYR A 194 -0.14 1.12 14.58
C TYR A 194 1.35 1.20 14.19
N LEU A 195 1.82 2.37 13.79
CA LEU A 195 3.18 2.58 13.26
C LEU A 195 4.24 2.88 14.33
N PHE A 196 3.89 3.62 15.39
CA PHE A 196 4.86 4.14 16.36
C PHE A 196 4.48 3.75 17.78
N PRO A 197 5.42 3.69 18.77
CA PRO A 197 5.16 3.27 20.15
C PRO A 197 3.95 3.89 20.84
N ARG A 198 3.62 5.12 20.45
CA ARG A 198 2.50 5.95 20.89
C ARG A 198 2.15 6.92 19.76
N ALA A 199 1.09 7.72 19.92
CA ALA A 199 0.70 8.69 18.91
C ALA A 199 1.88 9.60 18.52
N LEU A 200 2.02 9.88 17.22
CA LEU A 200 3.17 10.62 16.69
C LEU A 200 3.23 12.03 17.28
N GLU A 201 2.09 12.70 17.51
CA GLU A 201 2.04 14.01 18.16
C GLU A 201 2.65 14.02 19.58
N ASP A 202 2.59 12.90 20.30
CA ASP A 202 3.16 12.80 21.65
C ASP A 202 4.67 12.61 21.55
N ILE A 203 5.13 11.78 20.61
CA ILE A 203 6.55 11.60 20.29
C ILE A 203 7.19 12.94 19.92
N LEU A 204 6.55 13.69 19.00
CA LEU A 204 7.02 15.00 18.57
C LEU A 204 7.01 16.04 19.71
N GLY A 205 6.10 15.89 20.68
CA GLY A 205 6.01 16.80 21.84
C GLY A 205 7.18 16.64 22.81
N ASP A 206 7.62 15.40 22.99
CA ASP A 206 8.68 15.05 23.93
C ASP A 206 10.08 15.19 23.34
N TRP A 207 10.20 15.24 22.02
CA TRP A 207 11.50 15.30 21.36
C TRP A 207 12.28 16.56 21.72
N ARG A 208 13.54 16.37 22.10
CA ARG A 208 14.56 17.41 22.25
C ARG A 208 15.86 16.89 21.60
N PRO A 209 16.56 17.71 20.79
CA PRO A 209 17.85 17.30 20.24
C PRO A 209 18.87 17.13 21.37
N LEU A 210 19.78 16.17 21.22
CA LEU A 210 20.94 16.06 22.10
C LEU A 210 21.93 17.21 21.82
N PRO A 211 22.75 17.63 22.81
CA PRO A 211 23.66 18.77 22.63
C PRO A 211 24.69 18.61 21.50
N ASP A 212 25.02 17.37 21.14
CA ASP A 212 25.99 17.00 20.09
C ASP A 212 25.34 16.73 18.71
N GLU A 213 24.01 16.69 18.65
CA GLU A 213 23.29 16.45 17.40
C GLU A 213 23.24 17.72 16.54
N THR A 214 23.72 17.57 15.30
CA THR A 214 23.70 18.64 14.30
C THR A 214 23.30 18.09 12.95
N PHE A 215 22.79 18.96 12.08
CA PHE A 215 22.55 18.68 10.67
C PHE A 215 22.82 19.94 9.85
N GLU A 216 23.04 19.77 8.55
CA GLU A 216 23.37 20.87 7.66
C GLU A 216 22.24 21.91 7.59
N PRO A 217 22.52 23.20 7.88
CA PRO A 217 21.54 24.26 7.76
C PRO A 217 20.97 24.39 6.34
N LYS A 218 19.65 24.51 6.21
CA LYS A 218 18.97 24.67 4.91
C LYS A 218 18.02 25.87 4.94
N GLN A 219 17.87 26.51 3.78
CA GLN A 219 16.86 27.56 3.58
C GLN A 219 15.77 27.02 2.66
N VAL A 220 14.52 27.06 3.14
CA VAL A 220 13.36 26.56 2.37
C VAL A 220 12.42 27.71 2.06
N LEU A 221 12.10 27.91 0.78
CA LEU A 221 11.21 28.97 0.36
C LEU A 221 9.78 28.74 0.91
N VAL A 222 9.23 29.73 1.61
CA VAL A 222 7.85 29.72 2.11
C VAL A 222 6.94 30.32 1.05
N ALA A 223 5.92 29.56 0.65
CA ALA A 223 4.87 30.11 -0.18
C ALA A 223 4.11 31.23 0.57
N GLN A 224 4.00 32.41 -0.06
CA GLN A 224 3.34 33.61 0.47
C GLN A 224 2.01 33.38 1.22
N PRO A 225 1.05 32.56 0.74
CA PRO A 225 -0.24 32.42 1.43
C PRO A 225 -0.16 31.84 2.85
N TYR A 226 0.95 31.19 3.21
CA TYR A 226 1.12 30.55 4.53
C TYR A 226 2.03 31.32 5.47
N ARG A 227 2.74 32.33 4.95
CA ARG A 227 3.74 33.09 5.70
C ARG A 227 3.16 33.73 6.95
N GLN A 228 2.04 34.43 6.83
CA GLN A 228 1.44 35.09 8.00
C GLN A 228 1.04 34.09 9.09
N SER A 229 0.40 32.98 8.71
CA SER A 229 0.01 31.94 9.67
C SER A 229 1.20 31.26 10.35
N LEU A 230 2.37 31.21 9.70
CA LEU A 230 3.61 30.73 10.29
C LEU A 230 4.24 31.79 11.20
N LEU A 231 4.28 33.06 10.79
CA LEU A 231 4.78 34.18 11.60
C LEU A 231 3.96 34.39 12.88
N ASP A 232 2.64 34.32 12.79
CA ASP A 232 1.72 34.40 13.95
C ASP A 232 2.01 33.31 14.99
N ARG A 233 2.69 32.23 14.57
CA ARG A 233 3.10 31.10 15.40
C ARG A 233 4.60 31.08 15.68
N GLN A 234 5.26 32.23 15.51
CA GLN A 234 6.68 32.43 15.78
C GLN A 234 7.60 31.50 14.98
N ALA A 235 7.19 31.10 13.76
CA ALA A 235 8.04 30.32 12.90
C ALA A 235 9.30 31.11 12.52
N PRO A 236 10.49 30.48 12.51
CA PRO A 236 11.76 31.14 12.23
C PRO A 236 11.91 31.38 10.72
N ILE A 237 11.29 32.46 10.26
CA ILE A 237 11.27 32.88 8.86
C ILE A 237 12.10 34.16 8.71
N ILE A 238 13.10 34.13 7.81
CA ILE A 238 13.88 35.30 7.40
C ILE A 238 13.57 35.63 5.95
N GLY A 239 12.99 36.81 5.71
CA GLY A 239 12.51 37.18 4.37
C GLY A 239 11.43 36.20 3.89
N ASN A 240 11.69 35.50 2.79
CA ASN A 240 10.78 34.49 2.23
C ASN A 240 11.22 33.06 2.55
N TYR A 241 12.18 32.86 3.45
CA TYR A 241 12.78 31.55 3.70
C TYR A 241 12.56 31.11 5.14
N CYS A 242 12.17 29.85 5.33
CA CYS A 242 12.33 29.16 6.60
C CYS A 242 13.82 28.93 6.84
N GLN A 243 14.28 29.26 8.04
CA GLN A 243 15.55 28.74 8.51
C GLN A 243 15.36 27.35 9.08
N TRP A 244 16.02 26.37 8.49
CA TRP A 244 16.11 25.01 8.99
C TRP A 244 17.51 24.80 9.56
N THR A 245 17.66 24.95 10.87
CA THR A 245 18.90 24.77 11.62
C THR A 245 18.62 23.93 12.87
N PRO A 246 19.64 23.37 13.54
CA PRO A 246 19.44 22.65 14.80
C PRO A 246 18.69 23.47 15.86
N GLU A 247 18.92 24.78 15.91
CA GLU A 247 18.28 25.71 16.85
C GLU A 247 16.80 25.93 16.53
N THR A 248 16.43 25.92 15.25
CA THR A 248 15.06 26.18 14.80
C THR A 248 14.21 24.92 14.65
N ALA A 249 14.83 23.74 14.51
CA ALA A 249 14.12 22.47 14.36
C ALA A 249 13.09 22.18 15.47
N PRO A 250 13.36 22.42 16.76
CA PRO A 250 12.37 22.23 17.82
C PRO A 250 11.08 23.03 17.60
N GLN A 251 11.19 24.24 17.07
CA GLN A 251 10.02 25.08 16.75
C GLN A 251 9.23 24.50 15.57
N TRP A 252 9.91 24.01 14.53
CA TRP A 252 9.25 23.36 13.40
C TRP A 252 8.55 22.04 13.79
N ILE A 253 9.19 21.23 14.64
CA ILE A 253 8.59 20.00 15.17
C ILE A 253 7.38 20.32 16.06
N HIS A 254 7.45 21.39 16.85
CA HIS A 254 6.30 21.86 17.61
C HIS A 254 5.13 22.27 16.71
N LEU A 255 5.39 22.99 15.61
CA LEU A 255 4.36 23.34 14.63
C LEU A 255 3.78 22.11 13.94
N LEU A 256 4.62 21.15 13.54
CA LEU A 256 4.19 19.88 12.95
C LEU A 256 3.21 19.16 13.87
N ARG A 257 3.58 19.01 15.15
CA ARG A 257 2.73 18.44 16.19
C ARG A 257 1.40 19.19 16.31
N LEU A 258 1.45 20.52 16.44
CA LEU A 258 0.26 21.35 16.63
C LEU A 258 -0.76 21.13 15.50
N TYR A 259 -0.30 21.14 14.25
CA TYR A 259 -1.19 20.95 13.10
C TYR A 259 -1.66 19.51 12.93
N LEU A 260 -0.87 18.51 13.35
CA LEU A 260 -1.30 17.11 13.37
C LEU A 260 -2.44 16.91 14.38
N VAL A 261 -2.29 17.41 15.61
CA VAL A 261 -3.34 17.41 16.64
C VAL A 261 -4.59 18.13 16.16
N PHE A 262 -4.41 19.28 15.50
CA PHE A 262 -5.50 20.08 14.98
C PHE A 262 -6.26 19.37 13.84
N ALA A 263 -5.55 18.68 12.94
CA ALA A 263 -6.15 17.87 11.88
C ALA A 263 -6.96 16.70 12.48
N LYS A 264 -6.37 15.92 13.40
CA LYS A 264 -7.04 14.82 14.13
C LYS A 264 -8.31 15.28 14.83
N THR A 265 -8.20 16.37 15.60
CA THR A 265 -9.33 16.93 16.34
C THR A 265 -10.43 17.41 15.39
N SER A 266 -10.07 18.06 14.27
CA SER A 266 -11.03 18.51 13.27
C SER A 266 -11.77 17.34 12.62
N VAL A 267 -11.06 16.28 12.20
CA VAL A 267 -11.69 15.10 11.59
C VAL A 267 -12.63 14.41 12.58
N ARG A 268 -12.18 14.12 13.81
CA ARG A 268 -13.02 13.47 14.83
C ARG A 268 -14.29 14.27 15.13
N ARG A 269 -14.20 15.60 15.17
CA ARG A 269 -15.36 16.48 15.37
C ARG A 269 -16.33 16.45 14.19
N ILE A 270 -15.83 16.42 12.96
CA ILE A 270 -16.67 16.32 11.77
C ILE A 270 -17.38 14.96 11.77
N CYS A 271 -16.64 13.86 11.93
CA CYS A 271 -17.21 12.50 11.98
C CYS A 271 -18.24 12.32 13.10
N THR A 272 -17.99 12.88 14.29
CA THR A 272 -18.94 12.79 15.41
C THR A 272 -20.26 13.48 15.08
N VAL A 273 -20.22 14.64 14.42
CA VAL A 273 -21.45 15.36 14.04
C VAL A 273 -22.18 14.62 12.91
N SER A 274 -21.46 14.08 11.93
CA SER A 274 -22.01 13.21 10.87
C SER A 274 -22.79 12.02 11.44
N ASN A 275 -22.26 11.36 12.46
CA ASN A 275 -22.92 10.20 13.06
C ASN A 275 -24.17 10.55 13.88
N THR A 276 -24.30 11.81 14.33
CA THR A 276 -25.46 12.25 15.13
C THR A 276 -26.63 12.79 14.31
N GLY A 277 -26.54 12.80 12.97
CA GLY A 277 -27.58 13.32 12.08
C GLY A 277 -27.88 14.81 12.25
N GLY A 278 -27.03 15.54 12.98
CA GLY A 278 -27.25 16.93 13.39
C GLY A 278 -26.52 17.97 12.56
N LEU A 279 -26.15 17.67 11.30
CA LEU A 279 -25.41 18.63 10.47
C LEU A 279 -26.28 19.83 10.12
N THR A 280 -26.01 20.97 10.76
CA THR A 280 -26.35 22.27 10.18
C THR A 280 -25.23 22.65 9.22
N THR A 281 -25.53 22.72 7.93
CA THR A 281 -24.64 22.98 6.78
C THR A 281 -23.52 24.01 7.03
N LYS A 282 -23.82 25.08 7.78
CA LYS A 282 -22.86 26.16 8.11
C LYS A 282 -21.75 25.75 9.08
N ILE A 283 -22.02 24.86 10.04
CA ILE A 283 -21.03 24.45 11.05
C ILE A 283 -19.97 23.56 10.41
N ASP A 284 -20.34 22.73 9.44
CA ASP A 284 -19.43 21.81 8.77
C ASP A 284 -18.48 22.53 7.83
N ASP A 285 -18.94 23.59 7.16
CA ASP A 285 -18.08 24.43 6.33
C ASP A 285 -16.95 25.09 7.13
N ILE A 286 -17.27 25.57 8.33
CA ILE A 286 -16.27 26.16 9.22
C ILE A 286 -15.23 25.09 9.62
N ARG A 287 -15.68 23.89 9.99
CA ARG A 287 -14.81 22.79 10.42
C ARG A 287 -13.95 22.24 9.28
N LEU A 288 -14.52 22.08 8.10
CA LEU A 288 -13.80 21.70 6.88
C LEU A 288 -12.77 22.77 6.50
N SER A 289 -13.10 24.05 6.66
CA SER A 289 -12.12 25.13 6.45
C SER A 289 -10.95 25.05 7.43
N TYR A 290 -11.20 24.66 8.68
CA TYR A 290 -10.14 24.43 9.66
C TYR A 290 -9.27 23.23 9.27
N LEU A 291 -9.88 22.11 8.87
CA LEU A 291 -9.17 20.94 8.39
C LEU A 291 -8.33 21.26 7.14
N ASP A 292 -8.89 21.96 6.16
CA ASP A 292 -8.18 22.41 4.96
C ASP A 292 -6.96 23.26 5.32
N LYS A 293 -7.11 24.19 6.27
CA LYS A 293 -6.00 25.01 6.76
C LYS A 293 -4.94 24.16 7.47
N ALA A 294 -5.34 23.19 8.27
CA ALA A 294 -4.44 22.25 8.95
C ALA A 294 -3.60 21.46 7.95
N LEU A 295 -4.26 20.81 6.98
CA LEU A 295 -3.63 19.99 5.96
C LEU A 295 -2.74 20.83 5.02
N SER A 296 -3.15 22.07 4.72
CA SER A 296 -2.32 23.01 3.97
C SER A 296 -1.01 23.32 4.70
N LEU A 297 -1.07 23.58 6.00
CA LEU A 297 0.10 23.93 6.80
C LEU A 297 1.00 22.71 7.03
N LEU A 298 0.40 21.53 7.25
CA LEU A 298 1.14 20.26 7.24
C LEU A 298 1.87 20.05 5.91
N LEU A 299 1.22 20.29 4.76
CA LEU A 299 1.87 20.16 3.45
C LEU A 299 3.07 21.12 3.29
N VAL A 300 2.98 22.34 3.82
CA VAL A 300 4.10 23.30 3.82
C VAL A 300 5.23 22.83 4.71
N ILE A 301 4.92 22.35 5.92
CA ILE A 301 5.93 21.81 6.86
C ILE A 301 6.59 20.55 6.28
N MET A 302 5.84 19.72 5.55
CA MET A 302 6.37 18.54 4.86
C MET A 302 7.31 18.86 3.70
N ALA A 303 7.37 20.12 3.23
CA ALA A 303 8.37 20.57 2.28
C ALA A 303 9.72 20.89 2.95
N LEU A 304 9.76 20.97 4.29
CA LEU A 304 11.01 21.07 5.04
C LEU A 304 11.75 19.73 5.00
N PRO A 305 13.08 19.75 5.17
CA PRO A 305 13.90 18.54 5.18
C PRO A 305 13.75 17.78 6.53
N LEU A 306 12.52 17.37 6.85
CA LEU A 306 12.18 16.64 8.08
C LEU A 306 12.97 15.33 8.23
N GLY A 307 13.48 14.77 7.12
CA GLY A 307 14.37 13.62 7.15
C GLY A 307 15.66 13.86 7.94
N ASP A 308 16.15 15.10 7.98
CA ASP A 308 17.33 15.46 8.78
C ASP A 308 17.03 15.27 10.27
N VAL A 309 15.86 15.73 10.74
CA VAL A 309 15.45 15.59 12.15
C VAL A 309 15.04 14.17 12.49
N PHE A 310 14.28 13.50 11.62
CA PHE A 310 13.92 12.11 11.86
C PHE A 310 15.13 11.17 11.82
N GLY A 311 16.22 11.56 11.15
CA GLY A 311 17.48 10.82 11.13
C GLY A 311 18.31 10.95 12.42
N LEU A 312 18.02 11.94 13.27
CA LEU A 312 18.74 12.16 14.53
C LEU A 312 18.50 11.02 15.53
N SER A 313 19.53 10.67 16.30
CA SER A 313 19.51 9.56 17.26
C SER A 313 18.43 9.76 18.32
N SER A 314 18.29 10.98 18.85
CA SER A 314 17.29 11.36 19.86
C SER A 314 15.86 11.12 19.37
N MET A 315 15.57 11.50 18.13
CA MET A 315 14.26 11.29 17.51
C MET A 315 14.03 9.81 17.18
N ARG A 316 15.04 9.14 16.63
CA ARG A 316 14.98 7.71 16.33
C ARG A 316 14.71 6.87 17.57
N MET A 317 15.35 7.18 18.70
CA MET A 317 15.11 6.51 19.97
C MET A 317 13.65 6.62 20.43
N LEU A 318 13.04 7.81 20.30
CA LEU A 318 11.64 8.01 20.65
C LEU A 318 10.69 7.30 19.68
N LEU A 319 10.99 7.34 18.38
CA LEU A 319 10.22 6.65 17.35
C LEU A 319 10.33 5.12 17.47
N SER A 320 11.47 4.59 17.93
CA SER A 320 11.73 3.16 18.09
C SER A 320 11.40 2.61 19.47
N GLY A 321 10.85 3.44 20.37
CA GLY A 321 10.61 3.10 21.78
C GLY A 321 10.07 1.67 21.96
N GLN A 322 10.63 0.95 22.93
CA GLN A 322 10.37 -0.47 23.14
C GLN A 322 8.88 -0.68 23.39
N ARG A 323 8.23 -1.43 22.49
CA ARG A 323 6.80 -1.69 22.53
C ARG A 323 6.54 -3.16 22.79
N ASP A 324 5.64 -3.43 23.73
CA ASP A 324 4.74 -4.56 23.64
C ASP A 324 3.59 -4.11 22.73
N PHE A 325 3.73 -4.32 21.41
CA PHE A 325 2.63 -4.01 20.50
C PHE A 325 1.42 -4.86 20.93
N PRO A 326 0.25 -4.27 21.25
CA PRO A 326 -0.97 -5.05 21.15
C PRO A 326 -1.00 -5.60 19.73
N SER A 327 -1.25 -6.90 19.57
CA SER A 327 -1.41 -7.52 18.26
C SER A 327 -2.28 -6.59 17.43
N ALA A 328 -1.73 -6.04 16.34
CA ALA A 328 -2.52 -5.18 15.47
C ALA A 328 -3.82 -5.94 15.17
N PRO A 329 -5.00 -5.31 15.30
CA PRO A 329 -6.24 -5.95 14.88
C PRO A 329 -6.02 -6.61 13.53
N ASP A 330 -6.56 -7.81 13.31
CA ASP A 330 -6.43 -8.53 12.02
C ASP A 330 -6.93 -7.69 10.82
N ASP A 331 -7.59 -6.56 11.08
CA ASP A 331 -8.18 -5.64 10.12
C ASP A 331 -7.39 -4.33 9.93
N VAL A 332 -6.27 -4.11 10.63
CA VAL A 332 -5.39 -2.98 10.31
C VAL A 332 -4.80 -3.25 8.95
N ASP A 333 -5.03 -2.34 8.00
CA ASP A 333 -4.49 -2.42 6.65
C ASP A 333 -3.02 -2.88 6.69
N ASP A 334 -2.73 -4.04 6.10
CA ASP A 334 -1.38 -4.60 6.01
C ASP A 334 -0.37 -3.61 5.39
N GLU A 335 -0.89 -2.61 4.67
CA GLU A 335 -0.14 -1.53 4.02
C GLU A 335 0.25 -0.37 4.95
N ASP A 336 -0.49 -0.16 6.05
CA ASP A 336 -0.15 0.77 7.15
C ASP A 336 0.44 0.02 8.36
N ALA A 337 0.62 -1.29 8.24
CA ALA A 337 1.26 -2.08 9.28
C ALA A 337 2.73 -1.63 9.44
N PRO A 338 3.25 -1.58 10.68
CA PRO A 338 4.62 -1.15 10.93
C PRO A 338 5.58 -1.97 10.07
N GLU A 339 6.48 -1.26 9.37
CA GLU A 339 7.59 -1.91 8.70
C GLU A 339 8.34 -2.76 9.74
N LEU A 340 8.83 -3.93 9.32
CA LEU A 340 9.46 -4.89 10.24
C LEU A 340 10.58 -4.26 11.07
N PRO A 341 10.89 -4.81 12.26
CA PRO A 341 12.04 -4.40 13.05
C PRO A 341 13.32 -4.41 12.18
N GLY A 342 13.86 -3.21 11.94
CA GLY A 342 15.02 -2.97 11.07
C GLY A 342 14.75 -2.02 9.89
N ALA A 343 13.49 -1.77 9.54
CA ALA A 343 13.15 -0.71 8.62
C ALA A 343 13.45 0.67 9.23
N ASP A 344 13.82 1.61 8.36
CA ASP A 344 14.18 2.97 8.76
C ASP A 344 12.94 3.70 9.32
N ILE A 345 12.74 3.65 10.63
CA ILE A 345 11.59 4.25 11.34
C ILE A 345 11.39 5.72 10.99
N SER A 346 12.47 6.41 10.62
CA SER A 346 12.47 7.79 10.15
C SER A 346 11.73 7.91 8.81
N ARG A 347 11.92 6.96 7.89
CA ARG A 347 11.16 6.88 6.63
C ARG A 347 9.70 6.52 6.87
N ALA A 348 9.41 5.69 7.87
CA ALA A 348 8.02 5.38 8.26
C ALA A 348 7.28 6.65 8.73
N ALA A 349 7.92 7.48 9.58
CA ALA A 349 7.39 8.79 9.99
C ALA A 349 7.14 9.73 8.80
N LEU A 350 8.10 9.86 7.89
CA LEU A 350 7.93 10.68 6.69
C LEU A 350 6.80 10.18 5.78
N ARG A 351 6.68 8.85 5.62
CA ARG A 351 5.63 8.24 4.82
C ARG A 351 4.26 8.48 5.44
N TYR A 352 4.11 8.25 6.74
CA TYR A 352 2.89 8.54 7.48
C TYR A 352 2.43 9.98 7.23
N LEU A 353 3.31 10.96 7.45
CA LEU A 353 2.97 12.36 7.24
C LEU A 353 2.66 12.68 5.77
N GLY A 354 3.37 12.04 4.83
CA GLY A 354 3.09 12.13 3.41
C GLY A 354 1.70 11.60 3.04
N ASN A 355 1.27 10.51 3.65
CA ASN A 355 -0.05 9.90 3.46
C ASN A 355 -1.15 10.80 4.04
N VAL A 356 -0.94 11.41 5.21
CA VAL A 356 -1.88 12.34 5.84
C VAL A 356 -2.23 13.52 4.92
N VAL A 357 -1.26 14.04 4.15
CA VAL A 357 -1.47 15.18 3.26
C VAL A 357 -1.70 14.79 1.79
N ALA A 358 -1.85 13.50 1.47
CA ALA A 358 -1.85 13.00 0.09
C ALA A 358 -2.96 13.62 -0.77
N TRP A 359 -4.22 13.62 -0.31
CA TRP A 359 -5.34 14.25 -1.02
C TRP A 359 -5.15 15.75 -1.18
N HIS A 360 -4.66 16.42 -0.12
CA HIS A 360 -4.39 17.85 -0.19
C HIS A 360 -3.32 18.15 -1.25
N ARG A 361 -2.24 17.37 -1.29
CA ARG A 361 -1.19 17.45 -2.32
C ARG A 361 -1.77 17.24 -3.73
N ALA A 362 -2.65 16.25 -3.90
CA ALA A 362 -3.29 15.96 -5.17
C ALA A 362 -4.22 17.09 -5.66
N THR A 363 -5.00 17.72 -4.77
CA THR A 363 -5.83 18.88 -5.14
C THR A 363 -5.00 20.07 -5.62
N HIS A 364 -3.87 20.35 -4.96
CA HIS A 364 -2.94 21.40 -5.39
C HIS A 364 -2.27 21.06 -6.71
N TYR A 365 -1.93 19.79 -6.93
CA TYR A 365 -1.39 19.33 -8.20
C TYR A 365 -2.38 19.58 -9.33
N VAL A 366 -3.63 19.13 -9.19
CA VAL A 366 -4.69 19.35 -10.20
C VAL A 366 -4.90 20.84 -10.47
N ARG A 367 -4.99 21.70 -9.44
CA ARG A 367 -5.09 23.16 -9.62
C ARG A 367 -3.95 23.72 -10.48
N LYS A 368 -2.71 23.30 -10.23
CA LYS A 368 -1.53 23.77 -10.97
C LYS A 368 -1.51 23.21 -12.39
N GLY A 369 -1.84 21.93 -12.55
CA GLY A 369 -1.82 21.21 -13.83
C GLY A 369 -2.92 21.68 -14.79
N VAL A 370 -4.14 21.87 -14.30
CA VAL A 370 -5.27 22.41 -15.06
C VAL A 370 -4.98 23.79 -15.64
N ARG A 371 -4.14 24.60 -14.97
CA ARG A 371 -3.75 25.92 -15.48
C ARG A 371 -2.70 25.88 -16.59
N LYS A 372 -1.93 24.79 -16.71
CA LYS A 372 -0.70 24.79 -17.50
C LYS A 372 -0.62 23.71 -18.58
N HIS A 373 -1.07 22.49 -18.28
CA HIS A 373 -0.68 21.31 -19.06
C HIS A 373 -1.75 20.22 -19.20
N MET A 374 -2.91 20.32 -18.54
CA MET A 374 -3.98 19.32 -18.69
C MET A 374 -4.99 19.76 -19.74
N GLY A 375 -5.03 19.04 -20.86
CA GLY A 375 -6.07 19.13 -21.87
C GLY A 375 -7.46 18.69 -21.37
N GLU A 376 -8.37 18.34 -22.28
CA GLU A 376 -9.62 17.69 -21.89
C GLU A 376 -9.32 16.31 -21.27
N ILE A 377 -9.92 16.01 -20.12
CA ILE A 377 -9.70 14.74 -19.43
C ILE A 377 -10.74 13.75 -19.92
N SER A 378 -10.28 12.68 -20.56
CA SER A 378 -11.09 11.51 -20.89
C SER A 378 -10.67 10.36 -19.99
N LEU A 379 -11.65 9.71 -19.36
CA LEU A 379 -11.41 8.65 -18.39
C LEU A 379 -12.13 7.38 -18.81
N THR A 380 -11.39 6.27 -18.87
CA THR A 380 -11.95 4.93 -19.07
C THR A 380 -11.81 4.14 -17.78
N MET A 381 -12.89 3.59 -17.26
CA MET A 381 -12.87 2.70 -16.10
C MET A 381 -12.79 1.25 -16.55
N VAL A 382 -11.95 0.50 -15.85
CA VAL A 382 -11.70 -0.93 -16.04
C VAL A 382 -11.98 -1.60 -14.72
N LEU A 383 -13.10 -2.30 -14.65
CA LEU A 383 -13.46 -3.09 -13.49
C LEU A 383 -12.97 -4.51 -13.73
N THR A 384 -12.02 -4.93 -12.89
CA THR A 384 -11.49 -6.30 -12.94
C THR A 384 -12.42 -7.17 -12.09
N PRO A 385 -12.91 -8.31 -12.61
CA PRO A 385 -13.67 -9.24 -11.80
C PRO A 385 -12.81 -9.77 -10.66
N ALA A 386 -13.44 -10.16 -9.56
CA ALA A 386 -12.77 -11.02 -8.60
C ALA A 386 -12.26 -12.26 -9.33
N SER A 387 -11.00 -12.67 -9.13
CA SER A 387 -10.56 -13.93 -9.74
C SER A 387 -11.42 -15.04 -9.14
N VAL A 388 -12.10 -15.79 -10.02
CA VAL A 388 -13.14 -16.81 -9.77
C VAL A 388 -13.12 -17.48 -8.37
N SER A 389 -14.32 -17.64 -7.82
CA SER A 389 -14.73 -18.06 -6.47
C SER A 389 -13.76 -18.91 -5.61
N HIS A 390 -13.44 -18.33 -4.45
CA HIS A 390 -13.39 -18.89 -3.09
C HIS A 390 -12.86 -20.33 -2.84
N ARG A 391 -11.73 -20.41 -2.12
CA ARG A 391 -11.22 -21.51 -1.26
C ARG A 391 -10.16 -22.45 -1.82
N ALA A 392 -9.88 -22.46 -3.12
CA ALA A 392 -8.80 -23.29 -3.63
C ALA A 392 -7.44 -22.60 -3.44
N TYR A 393 -6.92 -22.54 -2.21
CA TYR A 393 -5.48 -22.43 -2.08
C TYR A 393 -4.87 -23.72 -2.63
N ALA A 394 -3.68 -23.62 -3.24
CA ALA A 394 -2.86 -24.81 -3.33
C ALA A 394 -2.68 -25.31 -1.88
N PRO A 395 -2.81 -26.63 -1.61
CA PRO A 395 -2.65 -27.13 -0.26
C PRO A 395 -1.37 -26.57 0.35
N ILE A 396 -1.50 -25.84 1.47
CA ILE A 396 -0.36 -25.17 2.14
C ILE A 396 0.77 -26.18 2.36
N ASP A 397 0.41 -27.42 2.65
CA ASP A 397 1.30 -28.55 2.82
C ASP A 397 2.19 -28.80 1.60
N LEU A 398 1.69 -28.63 0.39
CA LEU A 398 2.46 -28.82 -0.84
C LEU A 398 3.48 -27.69 -1.11
N ILE A 399 3.36 -26.55 -0.43
CA ILE A 399 4.23 -25.39 -0.63
C ILE A 399 5.16 -25.18 0.57
N VAL A 400 4.58 -25.13 1.76
CA VAL A 400 5.28 -24.81 3.01
C VAL A 400 6.12 -25.98 3.50
N GLU A 401 5.61 -27.21 3.45
CA GLU A 401 6.36 -28.36 3.97
C GLU A 401 7.67 -28.59 3.18
N PRO A 402 7.70 -28.61 1.83
CA PRO A 402 8.94 -28.74 1.08
C PRO A 402 9.96 -27.64 1.42
N ALA A 403 9.50 -26.40 1.60
CA ALA A 403 10.37 -25.28 1.99
C ALA A 403 10.94 -25.46 3.39
N ILE A 404 10.15 -25.94 4.35
CA ILE A 404 10.62 -26.28 5.71
C ILE A 404 11.63 -27.42 5.66
N VAL A 405 11.36 -28.48 4.91
CA VAL A 405 12.28 -29.62 4.76
C VAL A 405 13.61 -29.19 4.16
N LYS A 406 13.56 -28.34 3.13
CA LYS A 406 14.75 -27.77 2.51
C LYS A 406 15.53 -26.90 3.50
N ALA A 407 14.83 -26.07 4.27
CA ALA A 407 15.43 -25.27 5.34
C ALA A 407 16.10 -26.17 6.40
N LEU A 408 15.39 -27.15 6.96
CA LEU A 408 15.95 -28.09 7.95
C LEU A 408 17.18 -28.83 7.42
N ARG A 409 17.15 -29.27 6.15
CA ARG A 409 18.30 -29.92 5.50
C ARG A 409 19.50 -28.98 5.38
N ALA A 410 19.30 -27.72 5.01
CA ALA A 410 20.37 -26.71 4.95
C ALA A 410 21.03 -26.46 6.32
N TRP A 411 20.30 -26.79 7.38
CA TRP A 411 20.73 -26.72 8.77
C TRP A 411 21.29 -28.03 9.34
N GLY A 412 21.26 -29.11 8.55
CA GLY A 412 21.75 -30.43 8.99
C GLY A 412 20.82 -31.15 9.97
N ILE A 413 19.59 -30.67 10.16
CA ILE A 413 18.62 -31.27 11.09
C ILE A 413 17.98 -32.48 10.40
N LYS A 414 18.24 -33.68 10.94
CA LYS A 414 17.68 -34.96 10.46
C LYS A 414 16.57 -35.53 11.35
N ASP A 415 16.40 -34.97 12.55
CA ASP A 415 15.42 -35.43 13.53
C ASP A 415 13.99 -35.26 13.00
N THR A 416 13.25 -36.38 12.95
CA THR A 416 11.88 -36.42 12.40
C THR A 416 10.84 -35.83 13.35
N GLY A 417 11.05 -35.93 14.67
CA GLY A 417 10.16 -35.38 15.69
C GLY A 417 10.23 -33.85 15.73
N LEU A 418 11.45 -33.30 15.80
CA LEU A 418 11.72 -31.87 15.73
C LEU A 418 11.20 -31.27 14.41
N ARG A 419 11.37 -32.00 13.30
CA ARG A 419 10.79 -31.61 12.01
C ARG A 419 9.27 -31.48 12.11
N ALA A 420 8.57 -32.47 12.65
CA ALA A 420 7.11 -32.43 12.79
C ALA A 420 6.66 -31.26 13.66
N SER A 421 7.34 -31.01 14.78
CA SER A 421 7.04 -29.86 15.66
C SER A 421 7.24 -28.52 14.97
N ILE A 422 8.34 -28.36 14.20
CA ILE A 422 8.60 -27.12 13.45
C ILE A 422 7.55 -26.89 12.37
N ILE A 423 7.16 -27.95 11.64
CA ILE A 423 6.08 -27.89 10.65
C ILE A 423 4.80 -27.41 11.33
N GLN A 424 4.43 -28.00 12.47
CA GLN A 424 3.22 -27.61 13.19
C GLN A 424 3.29 -26.15 13.65
N MET A 425 4.39 -25.70 14.25
CA MET A 425 4.55 -24.30 14.68
C MET A 425 4.45 -23.30 13.52
N VAL A 426 4.97 -23.63 12.34
CA VAL A 426 4.80 -22.78 11.16
C VAL A 426 3.35 -22.78 10.70
N LYS A 427 2.69 -23.95 10.67
CA LYS A 427 1.26 -24.06 10.34
C LYS A 427 0.39 -23.24 11.28
N ASP A 428 0.58 -23.37 12.59
CA ASP A 428 -0.16 -22.62 13.62
C ASP A 428 0.03 -21.10 13.44
N LYS A 429 1.22 -20.67 13.04
CA LYS A 429 1.50 -19.25 12.76
C LYS A 429 0.77 -18.73 11.52
N LEU A 430 0.53 -19.60 10.55
CA LEU A 430 -0.16 -19.28 9.31
C LEU A 430 -1.69 -19.40 9.43
N GLU A 431 -2.16 -20.30 10.30
CA GLU A 431 -3.56 -20.54 10.56
C GLU A 431 -4.24 -19.27 11.07
N GLY A 432 -5.44 -18.98 10.56
CA GLY A 432 -6.17 -17.75 10.86
C GLY A 432 -5.67 -16.49 10.15
N LYS A 433 -4.40 -16.44 9.74
CA LYS A 433 -3.78 -15.26 9.07
C LYS A 433 -3.86 -15.29 7.54
N MET A 434 -4.05 -16.47 6.95
CA MET A 434 -4.29 -16.59 5.52
C MET A 434 -5.75 -16.24 5.19
N ARG A 435 -6.07 -14.95 5.16
CA ARG A 435 -7.37 -14.44 4.71
C ARG A 435 -7.14 -13.43 3.60
N PHE A 436 -7.47 -13.82 2.37
CA PHE A 436 -7.44 -12.91 1.24
C PHE A 436 -8.67 -13.06 0.35
N THR A 437 -9.04 -11.99 -0.33
CA THR A 437 -10.24 -11.86 -1.16
C THR A 437 -9.98 -12.12 -2.65
N ASN A 438 -8.90 -12.81 -3.02
CA ASN A 438 -8.55 -13.15 -4.41
C ASN A 438 -8.53 -11.95 -5.38
N ALA A 439 -8.28 -10.74 -4.89
CA ALA A 439 -8.23 -9.55 -5.72
C ALA A 439 -6.90 -9.48 -6.49
N VAL A 440 -6.99 -9.42 -7.82
CA VAL A 440 -5.85 -9.02 -8.66
C VAL A 440 -5.55 -7.55 -8.35
N HIS A 441 -4.28 -7.22 -8.14
CA HIS A 441 -3.87 -5.83 -7.95
C HIS A 441 -4.21 -5.02 -9.21
N CYS A 442 -4.82 -3.84 -9.04
CA CYS A 442 -5.24 -2.98 -10.13
C CYS A 442 -4.10 -2.61 -11.10
N GLU A 443 -2.87 -2.46 -10.60
CA GLU A 443 -1.68 -2.23 -11.43
C GLU A 443 -1.40 -3.42 -12.34
N ALA A 444 -1.46 -4.63 -11.80
CA ALA A 444 -1.17 -5.85 -12.53
C ALA A 444 -2.23 -6.12 -13.61
N SER A 445 -3.51 -5.84 -13.32
CA SER A 445 -4.58 -5.87 -14.33
C SER A 445 -4.31 -4.92 -15.49
N LEU A 446 -3.91 -3.68 -15.19
CA LEU A 446 -3.57 -2.69 -16.24
C LEU A 446 -2.34 -3.11 -17.03
N MET A 447 -1.29 -3.64 -16.38
CA MET A 447 -0.10 -4.15 -17.08
C MET A 447 -0.48 -5.26 -18.06
N GLY A 448 -1.30 -6.21 -17.64
CA GLY A 448 -1.79 -7.30 -18.48
C GLY A 448 -2.59 -6.80 -19.69
N LEU A 449 -3.58 -5.93 -19.46
CA LEU A 449 -4.39 -5.36 -20.54
C LEU A 449 -3.57 -4.53 -21.54
N ILE A 450 -2.62 -3.74 -21.04
CA ILE A 450 -1.70 -2.97 -21.89
C ILE A 450 -0.80 -3.91 -22.70
N ALA A 451 -0.26 -4.96 -22.08
CA ALA A 451 0.56 -5.95 -22.77
C ALA A 451 -0.22 -6.64 -23.89
N SER A 452 -1.41 -7.16 -23.62
CA SER A 452 -2.29 -7.79 -24.62
C SER A 452 -2.73 -6.83 -25.76
N SER A 453 -2.65 -5.52 -25.56
CA SER A 453 -2.93 -4.53 -26.60
C SER A 453 -1.79 -4.37 -27.62
N ILE A 454 -0.56 -4.67 -27.20
CA ILE A 454 0.64 -4.56 -28.04
C ILE A 454 0.99 -5.92 -28.65
N VAL A 455 1.10 -6.93 -27.80
CA VAL A 455 1.56 -8.27 -28.15
C VAL A 455 0.46 -9.31 -27.97
N ASP A 456 0.56 -10.39 -28.73
CA ASP A 456 -0.38 -11.50 -28.63
C ASP A 456 -0.04 -12.40 -27.42
N VAL A 457 -0.26 -11.85 -26.23
CA VAL A 457 0.13 -12.46 -24.95
C VAL A 457 -1.04 -13.24 -24.39
N GLY A 458 -1.19 -14.48 -24.86
CA GLY A 458 -2.17 -15.43 -24.37
C GLY A 458 -3.61 -15.20 -24.85
N PRO A 459 -4.50 -16.17 -24.61
CA PRO A 459 -5.90 -16.04 -24.96
C PRO A 459 -6.57 -14.97 -24.10
N LEU A 460 -7.39 -14.13 -24.74
CA LEU A 460 -8.30 -13.25 -24.01
C LEU A 460 -9.51 -14.07 -23.53
N PRO A 461 -10.12 -13.73 -22.38
CA PRO A 461 -11.40 -14.28 -22.00
C PRO A 461 -12.44 -14.08 -23.10
N ASP A 462 -13.40 -15.00 -23.26
CA ASP A 462 -14.38 -14.98 -24.37
C ASP A 462 -15.18 -13.67 -24.48
N TYR A 463 -15.36 -12.96 -23.36
CA TYR A 463 -16.05 -11.66 -23.29
C TYR A 463 -15.18 -10.45 -23.65
N LEU A 464 -13.85 -10.62 -23.78
CA LEU A 464 -12.89 -9.57 -24.10
C LEU A 464 -12.33 -9.80 -25.50
N THR A 465 -12.73 -8.95 -26.46
CA THR A 465 -12.18 -9.04 -27.81
C THR A 465 -10.84 -8.32 -27.90
N LYS A 466 -9.94 -8.83 -28.76
CA LYS A 466 -8.67 -8.17 -29.07
C LYS A 466 -8.88 -6.76 -29.63
N ALA A 467 -9.93 -6.56 -30.41
CA ALA A 467 -10.30 -5.25 -30.94
C ALA A 467 -10.66 -4.25 -29.82
N THR A 468 -11.42 -4.68 -28.80
CA THR A 468 -11.78 -3.84 -27.64
C THR A 468 -10.55 -3.48 -26.80
N VAL A 469 -9.67 -4.45 -26.51
CA VAL A 469 -8.43 -4.20 -25.77
C VAL A 469 -7.51 -3.26 -26.57
N GLN A 470 -7.36 -3.49 -27.87
CA GLN A 470 -6.54 -2.64 -28.73
C GLN A 470 -7.12 -1.23 -28.85
N SER A 471 -8.42 -1.06 -29.11
CA SER A 471 -9.00 0.29 -29.26
C SER A 471 -8.86 1.12 -27.98
N THR A 472 -8.94 0.48 -26.81
CA THR A 472 -8.84 1.12 -25.50
C THR A 472 -7.41 1.43 -25.11
N PHE A 473 -6.52 0.42 -25.18
CA PHE A 473 -5.19 0.51 -24.57
C PHE A 473 -4.06 0.78 -25.56
N LYS A 474 -4.24 0.52 -26.86
CA LYS A 474 -3.17 0.71 -27.86
C LYS A 474 -2.64 2.14 -27.83
N ARG A 475 -3.51 3.15 -27.64
CA ARG A 475 -3.08 4.56 -27.54
C ARG A 475 -2.19 4.84 -26.34
N LEU A 476 -2.43 4.17 -25.20
CA LEU A 476 -1.57 4.27 -24.01
C LEU A 476 -0.20 3.64 -24.26
N ALA A 477 -0.14 2.65 -25.17
CA ALA A 477 0.99 1.77 -25.34
C ALA A 477 1.90 2.17 -26.53
N THR A 478 1.34 2.55 -27.68
CA THR A 478 2.08 2.67 -28.96
C THR A 478 2.67 4.05 -29.26
N GLU A 479 2.19 5.13 -28.65
CA GLU A 479 2.62 6.48 -29.04
C GLU A 479 3.94 6.93 -28.37
N ILE A 480 4.38 6.26 -27.29
CA ILE A 480 5.60 6.65 -26.52
C ILE A 480 6.46 5.43 -26.13
N GLY A 481 5.96 4.19 -26.23
CA GLY A 481 6.68 3.00 -25.75
C GLY A 481 6.81 2.93 -24.22
N LEU A 482 6.14 3.84 -23.49
CA LEU A 482 6.13 3.91 -22.03
C LEU A 482 4.69 3.99 -21.51
N ALA A 483 4.22 2.89 -20.96
CA ALA A 483 2.94 2.79 -20.27
C ALA A 483 3.10 3.26 -18.82
N THR A 484 2.61 4.46 -18.52
CA THR A 484 2.66 5.00 -17.15
C THR A 484 1.46 4.51 -16.37
N ILE A 485 1.69 3.88 -15.21
CA ILE A 485 0.65 3.42 -14.29
C ILE A 485 0.94 4.00 -12.93
N GLY A 486 0.15 4.98 -12.49
CA GLY A 486 0.23 5.54 -11.15
C GLY A 486 -0.74 4.88 -10.18
N VAL A 487 -0.34 4.82 -8.91
CA VAL A 487 -1.19 4.46 -7.78
C VAL A 487 -1.00 5.48 -6.67
N GLY A 488 -1.97 5.57 -5.75
CA GLY A 488 -1.86 6.47 -4.59
C GLY A 488 -0.72 6.10 -3.61
N ARG A 489 -0.01 4.98 -3.85
CA ARG A 489 0.97 4.38 -2.95
C ARG A 489 2.20 3.87 -3.74
N LYS A 490 3.12 3.18 -3.06
CA LYS A 490 4.16 2.37 -3.73
C LYS A 490 3.54 1.06 -4.21
N CYS A 491 4.07 0.45 -5.26
CA CYS A 491 3.56 -0.84 -5.74
C CYS A 491 4.15 -2.02 -4.93
N CYS A 492 3.45 -3.15 -4.92
CA CYS A 492 3.95 -4.37 -4.30
C CYS A 492 5.10 -5.00 -5.09
N TRP A 493 5.83 -5.92 -4.45
CA TRP A 493 6.94 -6.63 -5.09
C TRP A 493 6.49 -7.40 -6.34
N CYS A 494 5.32 -8.06 -6.30
CA CYS A 494 4.79 -8.83 -7.44
C CYS A 494 4.45 -7.94 -8.64
N CYS A 495 3.86 -6.76 -8.43
CA CYS A 495 3.58 -5.79 -9.50
C CYS A 495 4.88 -5.26 -10.13
N ALA A 496 5.88 -4.95 -9.30
CA ALA A 496 7.18 -4.49 -9.80
C ALA A 496 7.92 -5.59 -10.58
N TRP A 497 7.84 -6.83 -10.10
CA TRP A 497 8.38 -8.00 -10.80
C TRP A 497 7.69 -8.20 -12.15
N LEU A 498 6.35 -8.14 -12.20
CA LEU A 498 5.59 -8.32 -13.43
C LEU A 498 5.95 -7.26 -14.47
N ALA A 499 6.01 -5.98 -14.07
CA ALA A 499 6.44 -4.90 -14.96
C ALA A 499 7.82 -5.15 -15.57
N LYS A 500 8.79 -5.57 -14.75
CA LYS A 500 10.13 -5.94 -15.22
C LYS A 500 10.10 -7.14 -16.16
N ARG A 501 9.35 -8.18 -15.81
CA ARG A 501 9.28 -9.40 -16.62
C ARG A 501 8.67 -9.14 -17.98
N LEU A 502 7.55 -8.42 -18.04
CA LEU A 502 6.91 -8.04 -19.30
C LEU A 502 7.85 -7.21 -20.17
N HIS A 503 8.61 -6.28 -19.59
CA HIS A 503 9.63 -5.53 -20.33
C HIS A 503 10.75 -6.42 -20.89
N LEU A 504 11.21 -7.41 -20.11
CA LEU A 504 12.24 -8.35 -20.57
C LEU A 504 11.73 -9.30 -21.67
N ALA A 505 10.48 -9.74 -21.59
CA ALA A 505 9.85 -10.60 -22.59
C ALA A 505 9.48 -9.81 -23.87
N HIS A 506 9.09 -8.55 -23.70
CA HIS A 506 8.57 -7.68 -24.75
C HIS A 506 9.21 -6.28 -24.60
N PRO A 507 10.42 -6.06 -25.15
CA PRO A 507 11.15 -4.79 -25.02
C PRO A 507 10.40 -3.55 -25.52
N GLU A 508 9.41 -3.74 -26.39
CA GLU A 508 8.48 -2.71 -26.86
C GLU A 508 7.50 -2.22 -25.77
N ILE A 509 7.39 -2.95 -24.66
CA ILE A 509 6.61 -2.57 -23.49
C ILE A 509 7.56 -2.10 -22.41
N THR A 510 7.43 -0.85 -22.00
CA THR A 510 8.06 -0.35 -20.76
C THR A 510 6.99 0.21 -19.85
N PHE A 511 7.05 -0.11 -18.57
CA PHE A 511 6.14 0.44 -17.57
C PHE A 511 6.83 1.47 -16.68
N ASP A 512 6.26 2.67 -16.59
CA ASP A 512 6.61 3.66 -15.58
C ASP A 512 5.63 3.51 -14.41
N ILE A 513 6.07 2.80 -13.37
CA ILE A 513 5.27 2.52 -12.17
C ILE A 513 5.92 3.13 -10.93
N PRO A 514 5.15 3.38 -9.85
CA PRO A 514 5.72 3.79 -8.58
C PRO A 514 6.76 2.80 -8.10
N GLN A 515 7.79 3.31 -7.42
CA GLN A 515 8.80 2.45 -6.80
C GLN A 515 8.14 1.40 -5.91
N SER A 516 8.69 0.19 -5.92
CA SER A 516 8.22 -0.86 -5.03
C SER A 516 8.57 -0.56 -3.58
N HIS A 517 7.69 -0.94 -2.65
CA HIS A 517 8.04 -1.00 -1.22
C HIS A 517 8.70 -2.34 -0.84
N GLY A 518 8.82 -3.28 -1.78
CA GLY A 518 9.45 -4.59 -1.57
C GLY A 518 8.72 -5.54 -0.65
N GLN A 519 7.48 -5.20 -0.30
CA GLN A 519 6.61 -6.11 0.43
C GLN A 519 5.82 -6.94 -0.58
N ILE A 520 5.70 -8.23 -0.26
CA ILE A 520 4.82 -9.13 -0.98
C ILE A 520 3.48 -9.07 -0.27
N PHE A 521 2.47 -8.59 -0.98
CA PHE A 521 1.08 -8.73 -0.57
C PHE A 521 0.48 -9.97 -1.23
N PRO A 522 -0.59 -10.54 -0.66
CA PRO A 522 -1.36 -11.56 -1.34
C PRO A 522 -1.73 -11.05 -2.74
N TRP A 523 -1.41 -11.84 -3.76
CA TRP A 523 -1.44 -11.38 -5.14
C TRP A 523 -2.03 -12.47 -6.02
N ALA A 524 -2.93 -12.08 -6.92
CA ALA A 524 -3.50 -12.97 -7.92
C ALA A 524 -2.94 -12.63 -9.31
N LEU A 525 -2.70 -13.67 -10.10
CA LEU A 525 -2.23 -13.54 -11.47
C LEU A 525 -3.27 -12.79 -12.32
N PRO A 526 -2.88 -11.74 -13.07
CA PRO A 526 -3.78 -11.12 -14.02
C PRO A 526 -4.28 -12.17 -15.04
N PRO A 527 -5.59 -12.21 -15.32
CA PRO A 527 -6.15 -13.19 -16.25
C PRO A 527 -5.86 -12.86 -17.72
N VAL A 528 -5.30 -11.67 -18.00
CA VAL A 528 -5.01 -11.17 -19.34
C VAL A 528 -3.55 -10.73 -19.38
N GLY A 529 -2.87 -10.97 -20.50
CA GLY A 529 -1.55 -10.41 -20.79
C GLY A 529 -0.39 -11.02 -20.04
N VAL A 530 -0.55 -12.25 -19.53
CA VAL A 530 0.51 -13.01 -18.88
C VAL A 530 0.58 -14.40 -19.51
N THR A 531 1.75 -14.77 -20.02
CA THR A 531 1.94 -16.12 -20.58
C THR A 531 2.12 -17.17 -19.47
N VAL A 532 1.99 -18.45 -19.84
CA VAL A 532 2.36 -19.57 -18.95
C VAL A 532 3.83 -19.48 -18.53
N GLU A 533 4.72 -19.02 -19.42
CA GLU A 533 6.15 -18.85 -19.11
C GLU A 533 6.37 -17.77 -18.04
N ASP A 534 5.71 -16.62 -18.18
CA ASP A 534 5.81 -15.52 -17.22
C ASP A 534 5.26 -15.93 -15.85
N ALA A 535 4.15 -16.67 -15.84
CA ALA A 535 3.56 -17.18 -14.61
C ALA A 535 4.50 -18.19 -13.91
N LEU A 536 5.09 -19.13 -14.65
CA LEU A 536 6.07 -20.09 -14.09
C LEU A 536 7.33 -19.38 -13.57
N ALA A 537 7.80 -18.32 -14.26
CA ALA A 537 8.91 -17.52 -13.79
C ALA A 537 8.59 -16.81 -12.47
N LEU A 538 7.39 -16.25 -12.31
CA LEU A 538 6.96 -15.63 -11.05
C LEU A 538 6.84 -16.67 -9.93
N GLU A 539 6.24 -17.83 -10.21
CA GLU A 539 6.13 -18.93 -9.26
C GLU A 539 7.51 -19.37 -8.76
N SER A 540 8.47 -19.51 -9.66
CA SER A 540 9.85 -19.87 -9.35
C SER A 540 10.53 -18.83 -8.45
N GLU A 541 10.38 -17.55 -8.78
CA GLU A 541 10.96 -16.45 -8.00
C GLU A 541 10.35 -16.37 -6.60
N LEU A 542 9.02 -16.44 -6.48
CA LEU A 542 8.32 -16.49 -5.19
C LEU A 542 8.73 -17.72 -4.38
N SER A 543 8.90 -18.89 -5.01
CA SER A 543 9.39 -20.09 -4.33
C SER A 543 10.82 -19.89 -3.80
N GLY A 544 11.68 -19.25 -4.59
CA GLY A 544 13.03 -18.88 -4.16
C GLY A 544 13.03 -17.88 -3.00
N VAL A 545 12.09 -16.93 -2.97
CA VAL A 545 11.88 -16.05 -1.81
C VAL A 545 11.46 -16.87 -0.59
N LEU A 546 10.46 -17.75 -0.75
CA LEU A 546 9.94 -18.59 0.34
C LEU A 546 11.05 -19.43 0.96
N ASP A 547 11.92 -20.05 0.16
CA ASP A 547 13.05 -20.81 0.64
C ASP A 547 13.98 -19.96 1.54
N ARG A 548 14.32 -18.75 1.11
CA ARG A 548 15.18 -17.84 1.88
C ARG A 548 14.52 -17.39 3.18
N VAL A 549 13.23 -17.06 3.12
CA VAL A 549 12.42 -16.67 4.29
C VAL A 549 12.32 -17.83 5.26
N MET A 550 12.02 -19.03 4.77
CA MET A 550 11.79 -20.22 5.58
C MET A 550 13.05 -20.65 6.33
N ILE A 551 14.23 -20.53 5.72
CA ILE A 551 15.52 -20.71 6.40
C ILE A 551 15.62 -19.82 7.66
N SER A 552 15.23 -18.54 7.55
CA SER A 552 15.24 -17.59 8.67
C SER A 552 14.18 -17.90 9.72
N VAL A 553 12.98 -18.29 9.28
CA VAL A 553 11.87 -18.68 10.18
C VAL A 553 12.23 -19.92 10.99
N VAL A 554 12.67 -20.98 10.32
CA VAL A 554 13.11 -22.25 10.95
C VAL A 554 14.25 -21.98 11.92
N GLN A 555 15.24 -21.18 11.52
CA GLN A 555 16.33 -20.77 12.42
C GLN A 555 15.82 -20.16 13.73
N LYS A 556 14.89 -19.19 13.64
CA LYS A 556 14.33 -18.51 14.82
C LYS A 556 13.55 -19.48 15.71
N ILE A 557 12.77 -20.37 15.11
CA ILE A 557 12.00 -21.39 15.83
C ILE A 557 12.97 -22.34 16.55
N CYS A 558 13.97 -22.87 15.84
CA CYS A 558 14.98 -23.74 16.44
C CYS A 558 15.64 -23.06 17.65
N ILE A 559 16.14 -21.83 17.51
CA ILE A 559 16.74 -21.05 18.60
C ILE A 559 15.77 -20.90 19.79
N SER A 560 14.49 -20.64 19.52
CA SER A 560 13.47 -20.53 20.56
C SER A 560 13.30 -21.85 21.33
N ILE A 561 13.21 -22.98 20.63
CA ILE A 561 13.12 -24.31 21.24
C ILE A 561 14.32 -24.59 22.13
N MET A 562 15.54 -24.28 21.67
CA MET A 562 16.75 -24.51 22.49
C MET A 562 16.73 -23.65 23.75
N ARG A 563 16.35 -22.37 23.65
CA ARG A 563 16.24 -21.49 24.82
C ARG A 563 15.24 -22.01 25.85
N THR A 564 14.10 -22.54 25.40
CA THR A 564 13.10 -23.13 26.30
C THR A 564 13.60 -24.41 26.96
N GLN A 565 14.41 -25.22 26.29
CA GLN A 565 14.97 -26.46 26.85
C GLN A 565 16.17 -26.21 27.78
N MET A 566 16.98 -25.18 27.52
CA MET A 566 18.15 -24.83 28.33
C MET A 566 17.82 -23.94 29.53
N SER A 567 16.62 -23.37 29.59
CA SER A 567 16.18 -22.64 30.77
C SER A 567 16.05 -23.64 31.93
N PRO A 568 16.79 -23.46 33.04
CA PRO A 568 16.69 -24.37 34.16
C PRO A 568 15.22 -24.45 34.61
N PRO A 569 14.72 -25.64 35.03
CA PRO A 569 13.37 -25.76 35.54
C PRO A 569 13.23 -24.82 36.74
N SER A 570 12.60 -23.67 36.51
CA SER A 570 12.39 -22.63 37.50
C SER A 570 11.46 -23.15 38.58
N GLY A 571 12.04 -23.75 39.62
CA GLY A 571 11.37 -24.10 40.87
C GLY A 571 10.72 -25.48 40.90
N SER A 572 11.51 -26.55 41.03
CA SER A 572 11.06 -27.67 41.85
C SER A 572 11.37 -27.36 43.31
N ILE A 573 10.37 -26.85 44.02
CA ILE A 573 10.32 -27.01 45.46
C ILE A 573 10.29 -28.52 45.69
N SER A 574 11.35 -29.01 46.33
CA SER A 574 11.59 -30.38 46.73
C SER A 574 10.34 -31.11 47.20
N SER A 575 9.93 -32.15 46.48
CA SER A 575 9.17 -33.27 47.02
C SER A 575 9.83 -34.56 46.54
N PRO A 576 10.29 -35.43 47.45
CA PRO A 576 10.98 -36.67 47.09
C PRO A 576 9.93 -37.74 46.82
N ILE A 577 9.62 -38.00 45.56
CA ILE A 577 8.96 -39.26 45.15
C ILE A 577 9.72 -39.85 43.98
N ALA A 578 10.02 -41.13 44.13
CA ALA A 578 10.94 -41.92 43.34
C ALA A 578 10.56 -42.02 41.85
N SER A 579 11.63 -42.04 41.08
CA SER A 579 11.83 -42.41 39.69
C SER A 579 11.03 -43.61 39.19
N ASP A 580 10.54 -43.51 37.95
CA ASP A 580 10.93 -44.42 36.86
C ASP A 580 10.26 -43.98 35.55
N LEU A 581 10.94 -43.11 34.79
CA LEU A 581 10.66 -42.85 33.38
C LEU A 581 12.01 -42.63 32.66
N PRO A 582 12.24 -43.25 31.50
CA PRO A 582 13.51 -43.17 30.80
C PRO A 582 13.69 -41.78 30.20
N GLU A 583 14.69 -41.04 30.67
CA GLU A 583 15.17 -39.81 30.05
C GLU A 583 15.71 -40.13 28.65
N ALA A 584 15.26 -39.38 27.63
CA ALA A 584 15.73 -39.49 26.25
C ALA A 584 16.98 -38.60 26.04
N PRO A 585 18.21 -39.13 26.06
CA PRO A 585 19.44 -38.33 26.03
C PRO A 585 19.81 -37.86 24.61
N GLU A 586 19.20 -38.44 23.58
CA GLU A 586 19.61 -38.26 22.18
C GLU A 586 19.26 -36.87 21.61
N VAL A 587 18.21 -36.22 22.13
CA VAL A 587 17.78 -34.91 21.63
C VAL A 587 18.79 -33.82 22.00
N GLY A 588 19.36 -33.86 23.21
CA GLY A 588 20.31 -32.87 23.69
C GLY A 588 21.64 -32.86 22.93
N ALA A 589 22.20 -34.04 22.62
CA ALA A 589 23.47 -34.15 21.91
C ALA A 589 23.39 -33.69 20.44
N ALA A 590 22.28 -34.00 19.76
CA ALA A 590 22.03 -33.52 18.40
C ALA A 590 21.89 -31.99 18.36
N LEU A 591 21.23 -31.39 19.35
CA LEU A 591 21.06 -29.95 19.48
C LEU A 591 22.38 -29.20 19.75
N HIS A 592 23.25 -29.75 20.60
CA HIS A 592 24.58 -29.17 20.85
C HIS A 592 25.45 -29.16 19.58
N THR A 593 25.44 -30.24 18.80
CA THR A 593 26.19 -30.30 17.53
C THR A 593 25.66 -29.28 16.50
N VAL A 594 24.35 -29.04 16.49
CA VAL A 594 23.73 -28.00 15.64
C VAL A 594 24.12 -26.61 16.11
N LEU A 595 24.21 -26.35 17.43
CA LEU A 595 24.64 -25.09 18.04
C LEU A 595 26.06 -24.69 17.64
N ASP A 596 27.01 -25.61 17.71
CA ASP A 596 28.41 -25.32 17.35
C ASP A 596 28.55 -24.99 15.86
N GLY A 597 27.83 -25.73 14.99
CA GLY A 597 27.76 -25.43 13.57
C GLY A 597 27.08 -24.09 13.25
N LEU A 598 26.14 -23.69 14.11
CA LEU A 598 25.36 -22.46 14.02
C LEU A 598 26.19 -21.22 14.32
N GLU A 599 26.88 -21.23 15.45
CA GLU A 599 27.74 -20.13 15.87
C GLU A 599 28.86 -19.90 14.86
N SER A 600 29.43 -20.98 14.32
CA SER A 600 30.43 -20.92 13.26
C SER A 600 29.89 -20.26 11.97
N LYS A 601 28.70 -20.67 11.50
CA LYS A 601 28.07 -20.05 10.30
C LYS A 601 27.66 -18.59 10.52
N LEU A 602 27.17 -18.25 11.71
CA LEU A 602 26.83 -16.87 12.09
C LEU A 602 28.08 -15.98 12.16
N ALA A 603 29.18 -16.50 12.72
CA ALA A 603 30.46 -15.82 12.75
C ALA A 603 30.98 -15.56 11.33
N ALA A 604 30.91 -16.55 10.43
CA ALA A 604 31.30 -16.41 9.03
C ALA A 604 30.47 -15.33 8.28
N LYS A 605 29.14 -15.31 8.46
CA LYS A 605 28.28 -14.27 7.86
C LYS A 605 28.57 -12.87 8.41
N ARG A 606 28.87 -12.74 9.71
CA ARG A 606 29.26 -11.45 10.31
C ARG A 606 30.56 -10.92 9.70
N LEU A 607 31.56 -11.78 9.53
CA LEU A 607 32.82 -11.46 8.84
C LEU A 607 32.59 -11.04 7.37
N GLN A 608 31.72 -11.75 6.65
CA GLN A 608 31.41 -11.42 5.26
C GLN A 608 30.74 -10.05 5.12
N ARG A 609 29.79 -9.71 6.01
CA ARG A 609 29.15 -8.38 6.03
C ARG A 609 30.12 -7.25 6.40
N GLN A 610 31.08 -7.51 7.29
CA GLN A 610 32.13 -6.53 7.62
C GLN A 610 33.06 -6.25 6.44
N HIS A 611 33.28 -7.23 5.55
CA HIS A 611 34.08 -7.04 4.34
C HIS A 611 33.38 -6.27 3.23
N PHE A 612 32.04 -6.29 3.15
CA PHE A 612 31.26 -5.51 2.18
C PHE A 612 30.91 -4.09 2.65
N SER A 613 31.18 -3.77 3.91
CA SER A 613 30.93 -2.45 4.51
C SER A 613 32.19 -1.55 4.56
N LYS A 614 33.32 -2.03 4.04
CA LYS A 614 34.55 -1.27 3.79
C LYS A 614 34.70 -1.11 2.29
#